data_AF-A0A517TNQ4-F1
#
_entry.id   AF-A0A517TNQ4-F1
#
_cell.length_a   1.000
_cell.length_b   1.000
_cell.length_c   1.000
_cell.angle_alpha   90.00
_cell.angle_beta   90.00
_cell.angle_gamma   90.00
#
_symmetry.space_group_name_H-M   'P 1'
#
loop_
_entity.id
_entity.type
_entity.pdbx_description
1 polymer ?
#
loop_
_entity_poly.entity_id
_entity_poly.type
_entity_poly.pdbx_seq_one_letter_code
_entity_poly.pdbx_strand_id
1 'polypeptide(L)'
;MRERLPIALEGIEAARSMTHRLLEDLSPGEWFWQPAEGMNPIAWHVGHLAFAQYFLCLKRLRGRTLEDETLITTHFLKKYKQGSRPTGDPEANYAPDEILAILAAVHDRAMRELPAASDEELQEPSPPPHPVFTTKIGAVEWCSQHEAMHAGQITLLRRLMGKPPRW
;
A
#
# COMPACT_ATOMS: atom_id res chain seq x y z
N MET A 1 13.57 -17.80 12.97
CA MET A 1 13.49 -17.29 11.58
C MET A 1 12.37 -17.96 10.80
N ARG A 2 12.23 -19.30 10.86
CA ARG A 2 11.13 -20.08 10.24
C ARG A 2 9.69 -19.56 10.45
N GLU A 3 9.45 -18.72 11.46
CA GLU A 3 8.10 -18.18 11.77
C GLU A 3 7.91 -16.71 11.35
N ARG A 4 8.96 -15.96 11.00
CA ARG A 4 8.84 -14.50 10.76
C ARG A 4 8.08 -14.16 9.49
N LEU A 5 8.43 -14.81 8.38
CA LEU A 5 7.78 -14.53 7.10
C LEU A 5 6.28 -14.90 7.14
N PRO A 6 5.86 -16.09 7.59
CA PRO A 6 4.45 -16.41 7.73
C PRO A 6 3.67 -15.38 8.56
N ILE A 7 4.20 -14.96 9.72
CA ILE A 7 3.56 -13.93 10.57
C ILE A 7 3.46 -12.59 9.83
N ALA A 8 4.50 -12.19 9.09
CA ALA A 8 4.47 -10.95 8.31
C ALA A 8 3.41 -11.00 7.20
N LEU A 9 3.28 -12.13 6.51
CA LEU A 9 2.27 -12.37 5.46
C LEU A 9 0.85 -12.32 6.04
N GLU A 10 0.60 -13.00 7.16
CA GLU A 10 -0.68 -12.94 7.88
C GLU A 10 -1.03 -11.49 8.30
N GLY A 11 -0.02 -10.75 8.77
CA GLY A 11 -0.19 -9.32 9.10
C GLY A 11 -0.59 -8.48 7.88
N ILE A 12 -0.02 -8.74 6.70
CA ILE A 12 -0.37 -8.03 5.46
C ILE A 12 -1.80 -8.35 5.06
N GLU A 13 -2.24 -9.63 5.13
CA GLU A 13 -3.62 -10.02 4.85
C GLU A 13 -4.61 -9.35 5.82
N ALA A 14 -4.31 -9.36 7.12
CA ALA A 14 -5.15 -8.73 8.13
C ALA A 14 -5.29 -7.22 7.90
N ALA A 15 -4.18 -6.52 7.63
CA ALA A 15 -4.18 -5.09 7.30
C ALA A 15 -4.99 -4.81 6.03
N ARG A 16 -4.84 -5.64 4.99
CA ARG A 16 -5.60 -5.52 3.74
C ARG A 16 -7.09 -5.71 3.95
N SER A 17 -7.49 -6.71 4.73
CA SER A 17 -8.90 -6.93 5.05
C SER A 17 -9.51 -5.73 5.79
N MET A 18 -8.79 -5.14 6.75
CA MET A 18 -9.22 -3.93 7.43
C MET A 18 -9.37 -2.76 6.45
N THR A 19 -8.37 -2.52 5.60
CA THR A 19 -8.45 -1.47 4.57
C THR A 19 -9.67 -1.65 3.69
N HIS A 20 -9.94 -2.85 3.16
CA HIS A 20 -11.09 -3.09 2.29
C HIS A 20 -12.44 -2.77 2.96
N ARG A 21 -12.64 -3.16 4.22
CA ARG A 21 -13.88 -2.87 4.97
C ARG A 21 -14.14 -1.37 5.11
N LEU A 22 -13.08 -0.56 5.17
CA LEU A 22 -13.16 0.90 5.20
C LEU A 22 -13.53 1.52 3.84
N LEU A 23 -13.52 0.76 2.75
CA LEU A 23 -13.78 1.27 1.40
C LEU A 23 -15.17 0.89 0.86
N GLU A 24 -15.83 -0.13 1.42
CA GLU A 24 -17.06 -0.76 0.89
C GLU A 24 -18.25 0.18 0.65
N ASP A 25 -18.42 1.21 1.47
CA ASP A 25 -19.56 2.14 1.39
C ASP A 25 -19.16 3.54 0.93
N LEU A 26 -18.01 3.68 0.29
CA LEU A 26 -17.57 4.94 -0.32
C LEU A 26 -18.24 5.14 -1.67
N SER A 27 -18.91 6.28 -1.84
CA SER A 27 -19.35 6.76 -3.14
C SER A 27 -18.15 7.27 -3.97
N PRO A 28 -18.25 7.33 -5.31
CA PRO A 28 -17.15 7.82 -6.15
C PRO A 28 -16.63 9.21 -5.78
N GLY A 29 -17.49 10.13 -5.33
CA GLY A 29 -17.06 11.46 -4.90
C GLY A 29 -16.25 11.47 -3.60
N GLU A 30 -16.52 10.53 -2.69
CA GLU A 30 -15.82 10.45 -1.39
C GLU A 30 -14.39 9.94 -1.54
N TRP A 31 -14.08 9.22 -2.62
CA TRP A 31 -12.71 8.81 -2.93
C TRP A 31 -11.76 9.99 -3.13
N PHE A 32 -12.28 11.09 -3.67
CA PHE A 32 -11.49 12.28 -4.04
C PHE A 32 -11.73 13.46 -3.10
N TRP A 33 -12.64 13.34 -2.14
CA TRP A 33 -12.88 14.38 -1.15
C TRP A 33 -11.65 14.62 -0.27
N GLN A 34 -11.34 15.90 -0.04
CA GLN A 34 -10.26 16.36 0.82
C GLN A 34 -10.83 17.16 1.99
N PRO A 35 -10.40 16.93 3.24
CA PRO A 35 -10.85 17.71 4.39
C PRO A 35 -10.32 19.16 4.37
N ALA A 36 -9.19 19.38 3.72
CA ALA A 36 -8.58 20.69 3.47
C ALA A 36 -7.66 20.59 2.25
N GLU A 37 -7.34 21.73 1.64
CA GLU A 37 -6.41 21.79 0.52
C GLU A 37 -5.06 21.14 0.88
N GLY A 38 -4.55 20.29 -0.01
CA GLY A 38 -3.28 19.59 0.18
C GLY A 38 -3.33 18.36 1.11
N MET A 39 -4.46 18.07 1.76
CA MET A 39 -4.65 16.83 2.50
C MET A 39 -4.90 15.65 1.57
N ASN A 40 -4.38 14.47 1.90
CA ASN A 40 -4.54 13.29 1.06
C ASN A 40 -6.01 12.83 1.01
N PRO A 41 -6.63 12.70 -0.18
CA PRO A 41 -7.92 12.04 -0.30
C PRO A 41 -7.75 10.52 -0.17
N ILE A 42 -8.85 9.78 0.00
CA ILE A 42 -8.82 8.32 0.15
C ILE A 42 -8.17 7.65 -1.06
N ALA A 43 -8.44 8.12 -2.28
CA ALA A 43 -7.80 7.62 -3.50
C ALA A 43 -6.27 7.68 -3.44
N TRP A 44 -5.71 8.73 -2.83
CA TRP A 44 -4.26 8.83 -2.64
C TRP A 44 -3.77 7.79 -1.64
N HIS A 45 -4.47 7.59 -0.53
CA HIS A 45 -4.09 6.58 0.46
C HIS A 45 -4.07 5.18 -0.15
N VAL A 46 -5.12 4.79 -0.87
CA VAL A 46 -5.20 3.45 -1.47
C VAL A 46 -4.15 3.27 -2.58
N GLY A 47 -3.95 4.29 -3.43
CA GLY A 47 -2.88 4.26 -4.43
C GLY A 47 -1.48 4.22 -3.79
N HIS A 48 -1.29 4.93 -2.68
CA HIS A 48 -0.05 4.91 -1.92
C HIS A 48 0.21 3.54 -1.28
N LEU A 49 -0.82 2.83 -0.83
CA LEU A 49 -0.68 1.46 -0.34
C LEU A 49 -0.18 0.50 -1.43
N ALA A 50 -0.67 0.64 -2.67
CA ALA A 50 -0.17 -0.16 -3.79
C ALA A 50 1.30 0.15 -4.09
N PHE A 51 1.67 1.44 -4.11
CA PHE A 51 3.06 1.88 -4.20
C PHE A 51 3.92 1.30 -3.08
N ALA A 52 3.46 1.40 -1.83
CA ALA A 52 4.21 1.02 -0.64
C ALA A 52 4.41 -0.49 -0.58
N GLN A 53 3.38 -1.30 -0.80
CA GLN A 53 3.51 -2.76 -0.82
C GLN A 53 4.43 -3.22 -1.95
N TYR A 54 4.31 -2.66 -3.15
CA TYR A 54 5.25 -2.95 -4.24
C TYR A 54 6.70 -2.64 -3.83
N PHE A 55 6.92 -1.46 -3.24
CA PHE A 55 8.26 -1.04 -2.85
C PHE A 55 8.85 -1.91 -1.72
N LEU A 56 8.05 -2.18 -0.68
CA LEU A 56 8.46 -2.91 0.53
C LEU A 56 8.63 -4.40 0.28
N CYS A 57 7.74 -5.02 -0.50
CA CYS A 57 7.68 -6.48 -0.63
C CYS A 57 8.33 -7.01 -1.92
N LEU A 58 8.37 -6.22 -3.00
CA LEU A 58 8.87 -6.69 -4.30
C LEU A 58 10.17 -5.99 -4.69
N LYS A 59 10.14 -4.65 -4.78
CA LYS A 59 11.30 -3.89 -5.25
C LYS A 59 12.50 -4.00 -4.30
N ARG A 60 12.28 -3.97 -2.99
CA ARG A 60 13.34 -4.15 -1.99
C ARG A 60 13.85 -5.60 -1.91
N LEU A 61 13.02 -6.56 -2.31
CA LEU A 61 13.40 -7.97 -2.32
C LEU A 61 14.36 -8.27 -3.49
N ARG A 62 13.91 -7.94 -4.70
CA ARG A 62 14.54 -8.39 -5.95
C ARG A 62 14.84 -7.29 -6.97
N GLY A 63 14.65 -6.02 -6.61
CA GLY A 63 14.74 -4.90 -7.56
C GLY A 63 13.51 -4.80 -8.49
N ARG A 64 13.49 -3.74 -9.30
CA ARG A 64 12.46 -3.55 -10.34
C ARG A 64 12.83 -4.34 -11.59
N THR A 65 11.89 -5.11 -12.12
CA THR A 65 12.02 -5.82 -13.40
C THR A 65 11.21 -5.13 -14.50
N LEU A 66 11.39 -5.54 -15.76
CA LEU A 66 10.57 -5.04 -16.87
C LEU A 66 9.10 -5.46 -16.75
N GLU A 67 8.86 -6.67 -16.23
CA GLU A 67 7.50 -7.18 -15.98
C GLU A 67 6.75 -6.33 -14.95
N ASP A 68 7.45 -5.66 -14.02
CA ASP A 68 6.79 -4.79 -13.05
C ASP A 68 6.08 -3.59 -13.70
N GLU A 69 6.43 -3.21 -14.93
CA GLU A 69 5.74 -2.12 -15.63
C GLU A 69 4.30 -2.50 -16.00
N THR A 70 4.01 -3.79 -16.22
CA THR A 70 2.64 -4.27 -16.47
C THR A 70 1.84 -4.45 -15.18
N LEU A 71 2.53 -4.63 -14.05
CA LEU A 71 1.95 -4.74 -12.73
C LEU A 71 1.60 -3.36 -12.15
N ILE A 72 2.57 -2.45 -12.15
CA ILE A 72 2.48 -1.11 -11.56
C ILE A 72 3.41 -0.15 -12.31
N THR A 73 2.77 0.68 -13.14
CA THR A 73 3.49 1.56 -14.06
C THR A 73 4.34 2.59 -13.34
N THR A 74 5.39 3.05 -14.02
CA THR A 74 6.23 4.15 -13.52
C THR A 74 5.39 5.43 -13.29
N HIS A 75 4.34 5.64 -14.09
CA HIS A 75 3.41 6.76 -13.91
C HIS A 75 2.64 6.63 -12.59
N PHE A 76 2.04 5.47 -12.32
CA PHE A 76 1.33 5.21 -11.07
C PHE A 76 2.25 5.39 -9.85
N LEU A 77 3.47 4.84 -9.91
CA LEU A 77 4.46 5.03 -8.82
C LEU A 77 4.78 6.50 -8.57
N LYS A 78 4.97 7.31 -9.63
CA LYS A 78 5.25 8.75 -9.48
C LYS A 78 4.04 9.50 -8.91
N LYS A 79 2.82 9.07 -9.25
CA LYS A 79 1.57 9.68 -8.82
C LYS A 79 1.31 9.50 -7.33
N TYR A 80 1.59 8.32 -6.78
CA TYR A 80 1.24 7.95 -5.40
C TYR A 80 2.42 7.73 -4.45
N LYS A 81 3.66 8.01 -4.87
CA LYS A 81 4.82 7.96 -3.95
C LYS A 81 4.70 8.97 -2.81
N GLN A 82 5.46 8.74 -1.74
CA GLN A 82 5.71 9.75 -0.71
C GLN A 82 6.23 11.07 -1.35
N GLY A 83 5.70 12.20 -0.91
CA GLY A 83 6.05 13.54 -1.43
C GLY A 83 5.46 13.87 -2.81
N SER A 84 4.54 13.05 -3.33
CA SER A 84 3.70 13.42 -4.47
C SER A 84 2.70 14.53 -4.08
N ARG A 85 2.04 15.12 -5.09
CA ARG A 85 1.03 16.16 -4.90
C ARG A 85 -0.37 15.53 -5.00
N PRO A 86 -1.04 15.22 -3.86
CA PRO A 86 -2.41 14.74 -3.87
C PRO A 86 -3.35 15.81 -4.44
N THR A 87 -4.42 15.38 -5.09
CA THR A 87 -5.47 16.27 -5.60
C THR A 87 -6.82 15.59 -5.47
N GLY A 88 -7.84 16.36 -5.10
CA GLY A 88 -9.23 15.93 -5.07
C GLY A 88 -9.96 16.05 -6.42
N ASP A 89 -9.27 16.44 -7.48
CA ASP A 89 -9.80 16.42 -8.85
C ASP A 89 -9.87 14.98 -9.38
N PRO A 90 -11.08 14.42 -9.66
CA PRO A 90 -11.22 13.07 -10.18
C PRO A 90 -10.52 12.86 -11.53
N GLU A 91 -10.51 13.86 -12.42
CA GLU A 91 -9.93 13.73 -13.76
C GLU A 91 -8.40 13.67 -13.73
N ALA A 92 -7.81 14.22 -12.67
CA ALA A 92 -6.37 14.18 -12.44
C ALA A 92 -5.90 12.85 -11.81
N ASN A 93 -6.78 11.90 -11.50
CA ASN A 93 -6.44 10.66 -10.80
C ASN A 93 -6.83 9.41 -11.61
N TYR A 94 -6.26 8.27 -11.21
CA TYR A 94 -6.80 6.97 -11.62
C TYR A 94 -8.20 6.79 -11.03
N ALA A 95 -9.06 6.07 -11.74
CA ALA A 95 -10.38 5.73 -11.21
C ALA A 95 -10.26 4.79 -9.99
N PRO A 96 -11.19 4.84 -9.03
CA PRO A 96 -11.11 4.02 -7.81
C PRO A 96 -10.96 2.51 -8.06
N ASP A 97 -11.66 1.99 -9.05
CA ASP A 97 -11.59 0.59 -9.48
C ASP A 97 -10.24 0.23 -10.08
N GLU A 98 -9.63 1.13 -10.87
CA GLU A 98 -8.26 0.95 -11.37
C GLU A 98 -7.23 0.93 -10.24
N ILE A 99 -7.36 1.83 -9.26
CA ILE A 99 -6.49 1.88 -8.08
C ILE A 99 -6.60 0.56 -7.30
N LEU A 100 -7.82 0.09 -7.07
CA LEU A 100 -8.09 -1.18 -6.36
C LEU A 100 -7.55 -2.38 -7.14
N ALA A 101 -7.69 -2.41 -8.46
CA ALA A 101 -7.17 -3.48 -9.30
C ALA A 101 -5.64 -3.55 -9.23
N ILE A 102 -4.95 -2.41 -9.27
CA ILE A 102 -3.48 -2.35 -9.13
C ILE A 102 -3.06 -2.77 -7.72
N LEU A 103 -3.77 -2.32 -6.68
CA LEU A 103 -3.52 -2.72 -5.30
C LEU A 103 -3.66 -4.24 -5.10
N ALA A 104 -4.70 -4.84 -5.68
CA ALA A 104 -4.92 -6.28 -5.65
C ALA A 104 -3.82 -7.04 -6.41
N ALA A 105 -3.49 -6.60 -7.64
CA ALA A 105 -2.46 -7.25 -8.43
C ALA A 105 -1.07 -7.22 -7.76
N VAL A 106 -0.69 -6.08 -7.15
CA VAL A 106 0.54 -5.97 -6.37
C VAL A 106 0.53 -6.90 -5.17
N HIS A 107 -0.61 -7.01 -4.49
CA HIS A 107 -0.78 -7.89 -3.34
C HIS A 107 -0.62 -9.35 -3.74
N ASP A 108 -1.36 -9.82 -4.74
CA ASP A 108 -1.28 -11.20 -5.23
C ASP A 108 0.15 -11.56 -5.67
N ARG A 109 0.82 -10.62 -6.35
CA ARG A 109 2.22 -10.77 -6.74
C ARG A 109 3.15 -10.91 -5.53
N ALA A 110 2.99 -10.05 -4.52
CA ALA A 110 3.79 -10.10 -3.29
C ALA A 110 3.58 -11.39 -2.51
N MET A 111 2.31 -11.79 -2.30
CA MET A 111 1.96 -13.01 -1.57
C MET A 111 2.43 -14.28 -2.28
N ARG A 112 2.57 -14.25 -3.60
CA ARG A 112 3.14 -15.35 -4.38
C ARG A 112 4.68 -15.39 -4.37
N GLU A 113 5.35 -14.25 -4.48
CA GLU A 113 6.81 -14.21 -4.62
C GLU A 113 7.55 -14.30 -3.28
N LEU A 114 7.01 -13.70 -2.22
CA LEU A 114 7.66 -13.68 -0.91
C LEU A 114 7.96 -15.08 -0.34
N PRO A 115 7.05 -16.07 -0.41
CA PRO A 115 7.32 -17.43 0.08
C PRO A 115 8.47 -18.16 -0.64
N ALA A 116 8.88 -17.69 -1.82
CA ALA A 116 9.97 -18.28 -2.58
C ALA A 116 11.36 -17.74 -2.18
N ALA A 117 11.42 -16.65 -1.40
CA ALA A 117 12.67 -16.08 -0.92
C ALA A 117 13.32 -16.99 0.13
N SER A 118 14.64 -17.14 0.09
CA SER A 118 15.36 -17.92 1.11
C SER A 118 15.49 -17.15 2.43
N ASP A 119 15.67 -17.87 3.53
CA ASP A 119 15.92 -17.27 4.85
C ASP A 119 17.15 -16.34 4.80
N GLU A 120 18.21 -16.75 4.08
CA GLU A 120 19.43 -15.96 3.90
C GLU A 120 19.17 -14.67 3.12
N GLU A 121 18.46 -14.76 1.99
CA GLU A 121 18.09 -13.59 1.19
C GLU A 121 17.30 -12.59 2.03
N LEU A 122 16.33 -13.07 2.81
CA LEU A 122 15.49 -12.25 3.67
C LEU A 122 16.27 -11.51 4.77
N GLN A 123 17.42 -12.02 5.21
CA GLN A 123 18.30 -11.33 6.17
C GLN A 123 19.23 -10.30 5.52
N GLU A 124 19.33 -10.26 4.19
CA GLU A 124 20.17 -9.27 3.53
C GLU A 124 19.75 -7.82 3.85
N PRO A 125 20.70 -6.87 3.82
CA PRO A 125 20.38 -5.46 3.92
C PRO A 125 19.34 -5.03 2.88
N SER A 126 18.44 -4.10 3.24
CA SER A 126 17.43 -3.56 2.35
C SER A 126 17.74 -2.11 1.95
N PRO A 127 18.51 -1.87 0.88
CA PRO A 127 18.71 -0.53 0.35
C PRO A 127 17.46 -0.03 -0.41
N PRO A 128 17.23 1.31 -0.47
CA PRO A 128 17.95 2.34 0.26
C PRO A 128 17.61 2.31 1.77
N PRO A 129 18.45 2.91 2.65
CA PRO A 129 18.20 2.94 4.09
C PRO A 129 16.79 3.40 4.45
N HIS A 130 16.22 2.82 5.50
CA HIS A 130 14.91 3.17 6.02
C HIS A 130 15.00 3.36 7.55
N PRO A 131 14.28 4.34 8.14
CA PRO A 131 14.38 4.62 9.57
C PRO A 131 13.87 3.48 10.48
N VAL A 132 13.04 2.57 9.95
CA VAL A 132 12.37 1.53 10.76
C VAL A 132 12.97 0.14 10.61
N PHE A 133 13.62 -0.16 9.49
CA PHE A 133 14.14 -1.50 9.21
C PHE A 133 15.46 -1.42 8.47
N THR A 134 16.27 -2.48 8.61
CA THR A 134 17.58 -2.61 7.97
C THR A 134 17.66 -3.79 7.01
N THR A 135 16.84 -4.82 7.19
CA THR A 135 16.85 -6.06 6.38
C THR A 135 15.62 -6.17 5.48
N LYS A 136 15.67 -7.06 4.47
CA LYS A 136 14.54 -7.30 3.56
C LYS A 136 13.32 -7.83 4.32
N ILE A 137 13.48 -8.78 5.24
CA ILE A 137 12.37 -9.26 6.09
C ILE A 137 11.76 -8.15 6.94
N GLY A 138 12.59 -7.22 7.44
CA GLY A 138 12.08 -6.07 8.20
C GLY A 138 11.23 -5.13 7.34
N ALA A 139 11.50 -5.03 6.04
CA ALA A 139 10.66 -4.28 5.11
C ALA A 139 9.28 -4.94 4.92
N VAL A 140 9.24 -6.27 4.85
CA VAL A 140 7.99 -7.04 4.73
C VAL A 140 7.16 -6.92 6.01
N GLU A 141 7.77 -7.08 7.18
CA GLU A 141 7.12 -6.91 8.48
C GLU A 141 6.57 -5.49 8.69
N TRP A 142 7.24 -4.48 8.12
CA TRP A 142 6.76 -3.10 8.17
C TRP A 142 5.55 -2.84 7.27
N CYS A 143 5.34 -3.65 6.22
CA CYS A 143 4.28 -3.42 5.25
C CYS A 143 2.89 -3.41 5.88
N SER A 144 2.59 -4.36 6.77
CA SER A 144 1.30 -4.43 7.47
C SER A 144 1.08 -3.25 8.41
N GLN A 145 2.12 -2.85 9.15
CA GLN A 145 2.07 -1.71 10.06
C GLN A 145 1.84 -0.41 9.30
N HIS A 146 2.57 -0.21 8.20
CA HIS A 146 2.41 0.92 7.29
C HIS A 146 0.98 0.99 6.73
N GLU A 147 0.42 -0.13 6.31
CA GLU A 147 -0.96 -0.19 5.84
C GLU A 147 -1.96 0.14 6.95
N ALA A 148 -1.77 -0.40 8.16
CA ALA A 148 -2.61 -0.09 9.32
C ALA A 148 -2.59 1.41 9.70
N MET A 149 -1.45 2.09 9.58
CA MET A 149 -1.36 3.54 9.78
C MET A 149 -2.24 4.31 8.78
N HIS A 150 -2.20 3.93 7.50
CA HIS A 150 -3.06 4.54 6.48
C HIS A 150 -4.54 4.17 6.65
N ALA A 151 -4.86 2.95 7.09
CA ALA A 151 -6.22 2.57 7.46
C ALA A 151 -6.76 3.45 8.62
N GLY A 152 -5.91 3.80 9.58
CA GLY A 152 -6.23 4.79 10.63
C GLY A 152 -6.55 6.17 10.05
N GLN A 153 -5.78 6.65 9.08
CA GLN A 153 -6.04 7.91 8.39
C GLN A 153 -7.36 7.88 7.59
N ILE A 154 -7.61 6.79 6.85
CA ILE A 154 -8.87 6.58 6.12
C ILE A 154 -10.05 6.58 7.11
N THR A 155 -9.90 5.93 8.27
CA THR A 155 -10.94 5.93 9.32
C THR A 155 -11.26 7.35 9.80
N LEU A 156 -10.25 8.21 9.97
CA LEU A 156 -10.48 9.61 10.34
C LEU A 156 -11.20 10.37 9.22
N LEU A 157 -10.81 10.19 7.96
CA LEU A 157 -11.49 10.81 6.81
C LEU A 157 -12.97 10.40 6.75
N ARG A 158 -13.26 9.10 6.93
CA ARG A 158 -14.63 8.58 7.00
C ARG A 158 -15.45 9.26 8.09
N ARG A 159 -14.88 9.46 9.28
CA ARG A 159 -15.57 10.16 10.38
C ARG A 159 -15.87 11.62 10.03
N LEU A 160 -14.96 12.31 9.35
CA LEU A 160 -15.20 13.68 8.88
C LEU A 160 -16.31 13.76 7.83
N MET A 161 -16.49 12.69 7.04
CA MET A 161 -17.63 12.55 6.11
C MET A 161 -18.95 12.15 6.81
N GLY A 162 -18.95 11.98 8.14
CA GLY A 162 -20.12 11.54 8.91
C GLY A 162 -20.44 10.05 8.78
N LYS A 163 -19.52 9.22 8.26
CA LYS A 163 -19.75 7.77 8.17
C LYS A 163 -19.65 7.08 9.54
N PRO A 164 -20.40 6.00 9.77
CA PRO A 164 -20.34 5.25 11.02
C PRO A 164 -18.95 4.60 11.21
N PRO A 165 -18.54 4.36 12.47
CA PRO A 165 -17.30 3.66 12.76
C PRO A 165 -17.32 2.23 12.20
N ARG A 166 -16.16 1.78 11.70
CA ARG A 166 -15.93 0.41 11.20
C ARG A 166 -14.55 -0.07 11.65
N TRP A 167 -14.39 -1.40 11.71
CA TRP A 167 -13.15 -2.13 12.00
C TRP A 167 -12.78 -3.04 10.83
#